data_AF-A0A537MPU4-F1
#
_entry.id   AF-A0A537MPU4-F1
#
_cell.length_a   1.000
_cell.length_b   1.000
_cell.length_c   1.000
_cell.angle_alpha   90.00
_cell.angle_beta   90.00
_cell.angle_gamma   90.00
#
_symmetry.space_group_name_H-M   'P 1'
#
loop_
_entity.id
_entity.type
_entity.pdbx_description
1 polymer ?
#
loop_
_entity_poly.entity_id
_entity_poly.type
_entity_poly.pdbx_seq_one_letter_code
_entity_poly.pdbx_strand_id
1 'polypeptide(L)' 'MPPQEAVVYDLITELTTTHVVSQATFERAKELLGEQQIVDLTAVAGTYITIAMILAMAEESVPAGEDLPFKPGEP' A
#
# COMPACT_ATOMS: atom_id res chain seq x y z
N MET A 1 5.81 -14.53 -5.79
CA MET A 1 4.98 -13.93 -4.73
C MET A 1 3.85 -14.90 -4.40
N PRO A 2 3.68 -15.31 -3.14
CA PRO A 2 2.52 -16.08 -2.68
C PRO A 2 1.18 -15.45 -3.11
N PRO A 3 0.12 -16.25 -3.36
CA PRO A 3 -1.16 -15.73 -3.86
C PRO A 3 -1.79 -14.63 -2.98
N GLN A 4 -1.66 -14.75 -1.66
CA GLN A 4 -2.15 -13.73 -0.72
C GLN A 4 -1.35 -12.42 -0.79
N GLU A 5 -0.03 -12.49 -0.95
CA GLU A 5 0.79 -11.29 -1.14
C GLU A 5 0.46 -10.59 -2.47
N ALA A 6 0.24 -11.36 -3.53
CA ALA A 6 -0.12 -10.82 -4.84
C ALA A 6 -1.48 -10.10 -4.80
N VAL A 7 -2.49 -10.67 -4.13
CA VAL A 7 -3.81 -10.03 -4.06
C VAL A 7 -3.80 -8.77 -3.17
N VAL A 8 -2.99 -8.75 -2.11
CA VAL A 8 -2.76 -7.54 -1.30
C VAL A 8 -2.14 -6.43 -2.15
N TYR A 9 -1.08 -6.76 -2.90
CA TYR A 9 -0.40 -5.81 -3.78
C TYR A 9 -1.34 -5.26 -4.84
N ASP A 10 -2.04 -6.14 -5.57
CA ASP A 10 -2.98 -5.75 -6.64
C ASP A 10 -4.09 -4.84 -6.09
N LEU A 11 -4.71 -5.23 -4.97
CA LEU A 11 -5.83 -4.50 -4.36
C LEU A 11 -5.43 -3.08 -3.95
N ILE A 12 -4.33 -2.94 -3.20
CA ILE A 12 -3.90 -1.62 -2.70
C ILE A 12 -3.29 -0.78 -3.80
N THR A 13 -2.54 -1.38 -4.74
CA THR A 13 -2.00 -0.64 -5.89
C THR A 13 -3.13 -0.11 -6.76
N GLU A 14 -4.12 -0.92 -7.10
CA GLU A 14 -5.27 -0.48 -7.88
C GLU A 14 -6.03 0.63 -7.14
N LEU A 15 -6.41 0.41 -5.87
CA LEU A 15 -7.14 1.39 -5.07
C LEU A 15 -6.41 2.73 -4.98
N THR A 16 -5.10 2.73 -4.79
CA THR A 16 -4.34 3.98 -4.55
C THR A 16 -3.95 4.70 -5.84
N THR A 17 -3.91 4.00 -6.97
CA THR A 17 -3.56 4.59 -8.27
C THR A 17 -4.80 5.08 -9.03
N THR A 18 -5.90 4.33 -8.97
CA THR A 18 -7.13 4.64 -9.73
C THR A 18 -8.26 5.17 -8.86
N HIS A 19 -8.12 5.08 -7.52
CA HIS A 19 -9.16 5.42 -6.53
C HIS A 19 -10.41 4.51 -6.59
N VAL A 20 -10.38 3.44 -7.37
CA VAL A 20 -11.50 2.49 -7.52
C VAL A 20 -10.95 1.07 -7.70
N VAL A 21 -11.46 0.11 -6.96
CA VAL A 21 -11.13 -1.31 -7.15
C VAL A 21 -12.12 -1.94 -8.13
N SER A 22 -11.63 -2.61 -9.16
CA SER A 22 -12.49 -3.37 -10.08
C SER A 22 -13.15 -4.56 -9.40
N GLN A 23 -14.33 -4.97 -9.91
CA GLN A 23 -15.03 -6.15 -9.37
C GLN A 23 -14.15 -7.40 -9.39
N ALA A 24 -13.36 -7.59 -10.45
CA ALA A 24 -12.49 -8.76 -10.59
C ALA A 24 -11.40 -8.83 -9.51
N THR A 25 -10.82 -7.69 -9.14
CA THR A 25 -9.85 -7.62 -8.03
C THR A 25 -10.54 -7.81 -6.69
N PHE A 26 -11.70 -7.18 -6.48
CA PHE A 26 -12.45 -7.29 -5.23
C PHE A 26 -12.89 -8.73 -4.94
N GLU A 27 -13.47 -9.43 -5.93
CA GLU A 27 -13.89 -10.83 -5.75
C GLU A 27 -12.70 -11.75 -5.43
N ARG A 28 -11.57 -11.57 -6.13
CA ARG A 28 -10.34 -12.34 -5.87
C ARG A 28 -9.80 -12.08 -4.46
N ALA A 29 -9.80 -10.83 -4.02
CA ALA A 29 -9.39 -10.45 -2.67
C ALA A 29 -10.33 -11.06 -1.62
N LYS A 30 -11.64 -11.04 -1.90
CA LYS A 30 -12.66 -11.59 -1.00
C LYS A 30 -12.54 -13.10 -0.85
N GLU A 31 -12.24 -13.82 -1.93
CA GLU A 31 -12.01 -15.27 -1.90
C GLU A 31 -10.79 -15.65 -1.07
N LEU A 32 -9.69 -14.88 -1.17
CA LEU A 32 -8.42 -15.22 -0.51
C LEU A 32 -8.29 -14.67 0.92
N LEU A 33 -8.89 -13.51 1.22
CA LEU A 33 -8.72 -12.77 2.47
C LEU A 33 -10.01 -12.66 3.29
N GLY A 34 -11.17 -12.62 2.62
CA GLY A 34 -12.46 -12.28 3.23
C GLY A 34 -12.67 -10.78 3.42
N GLU A 35 -13.93 -10.40 3.67
CA GLU A 35 -14.35 -9.00 3.69
C GLU A 35 -13.71 -8.20 4.84
N GLN A 36 -13.59 -8.79 6.03
CA GLN A 36 -12.97 -8.11 7.18
C GLN A 36 -11.51 -7.74 6.90
N GLN A 37 -10.71 -8.67 6.34
CA GLN A 37 -9.32 -8.40 6.02
C GLN A 37 -9.17 -7.34 4.92
N ILE A 38 -10.09 -7.26 3.96
CA ILE A 38 -10.08 -6.18 2.95
C ILE A 38 -10.28 -4.81 3.62
N VAL A 39 -11.22 -4.70 4.57
CA VAL A 39 -11.46 -3.47 5.32
C VAL A 39 -10.23 -3.10 6.15
N ASP A 40 -9.68 -4.06 6.89
CA ASP A 40 -8.50 -3.84 7.73
C ASP A 40 -7.29 -3.42 6.89
N LEU A 41 -7.07 -4.07 5.75
CA LEU A 41 -6.00 -3.75 4.82
C LEU A 41 -6.14 -2.33 4.25
N THR A 42 -7.38 -1.93 3.90
CA THR A 42 -7.66 -0.58 3.41
C THR A 42 -7.36 0.48 4.48
N ALA A 43 -7.74 0.23 5.73
CA ALA A 43 -7.46 1.12 6.85
C ALA A 43 -5.95 1.25 7.14
N VAL A 44 -5.22 0.13 7.12
CA VAL A 44 -3.76 0.11 7.31
C VAL A 44 -3.07 0.87 6.18
N ALA A 45 -3.41 0.58 4.92
CA ALA A 45 -2.84 1.26 3.77
C ALA A 45 -3.09 2.78 3.84
N GLY A 46 -4.33 3.20 4.11
CA GLY A 46 -4.68 4.62 4.25
C GLY A 46 -3.93 5.33 5.38
N THR A 47 -3.65 4.63 6.49
CA THR A 47 -2.86 5.17 7.60
C THR A 47 -1.43 5.47 7.16
N TYR A 48 -0.76 4.51 6.51
CA TYR A 48 0.61 4.69 6.03
C TYR A 48 0.70 5.73 4.91
N ILE A 49 -0.28 5.78 4.01
CA ILE A 49 -0.34 6.82 2.97
C ILE A 49 -0.50 8.20 3.61
N THR A 50 -1.34 8.33 4.63
CA THR A 50 -1.52 9.59 5.36
C THR A 50 -0.21 10.05 6.00
N ILE A 51 0.51 9.15 6.66
CA ILE A 51 1.82 9.46 7.25
C ILE A 51 2.82 9.85 6.16
N ALA A 52 2.87 9.11 5.04
CA ALA A 52 3.75 9.41 3.92
C ALA A 52 3.46 10.80 3.32
N MET A 53 2.19 11.18 3.18
CA MET A 53 1.79 12.51 2.73
C MET A 53 2.24 13.60 3.71
N ILE A 54 2.12 13.38 5.03
CA ILE A 54 2.57 14.34 6.05
C ILE A 54 4.09 14.54 5.96
N LEU A 55 4.86 13.44 5.88
CA LEU A 55 6.32 13.51 5.77
C LEU A 55 6.77 14.20 4.48
N ALA A 56 6.16 13.85 3.34
CA ALA A 56 6.45 14.46 2.06
C ALA A 56 6.12 15.96 2.04
N MET A 57 4.98 16.36 2.61
CA MET A 57 4.58 17.76 2.74
C MET A 57 5.54 18.56 3.63
N ALA A 58 6.09 17.94 4.68
CA ALA A 58 7.03 18.57 5.59
C ALA A 58 8.49 18.51 5.12
N GLU A 59 8.77 17.91 3.95
CA GLU A 59 10.12 17.61 3.45
C GLU A 59 10.99 16.82 4.46
N GLU A 60 10.34 16.01 5.29
CA GLU A 60 11.02 15.17 6.29
C GLU A 60 11.65 13.93 5.64
N SER A 61 12.90 13.67 5.99
CA SER A 61 13.69 12.55 5.47
C SER A 61 14.05 11.56 6.57
N VAL A 62 15.00 10.66 6.30
CA VAL A 62 15.59 9.79 7.33
C VAL A 62 16.27 10.63 8.43
N PRO A 63 16.40 10.11 9.66
CA PRO A 63 17.09 10.80 10.74
C PRO A 63 18.50 11.26 10.34
N ALA A 64 18.96 12.35 10.97
CA ALA A 64 20.27 12.91 10.67
C ALA A 64 21.40 11.89 10.89
N GLY A 65 22.21 11.67 9.85
CA GLY A 65 23.33 10.73 9.88
C GLY A 65 22.98 9.30 9.43
N GLU A 66 21.71 9.02 9.11
CA GLU A 66 21.29 7.75 8.54
C GLU A 66 21.32 7.80 7.01
N ASP A 67 21.61 6.64 6.40
CA ASP A 67 21.52 6.47 4.95
C ASP A 67 20.06 6.32 4.50
N LEU A 68 19.76 6.77 3.28
CA LEU A 68 18.46 6.50 2.67
C LEU A 68 18.25 4.98 2.51
N PRO A 69 17.04 4.46 2.79
CA PRO A 69 16.76 3.02 2.70
C PRO A 69 16.85 2.50 1.27
N PHE A 70 16.65 3.36 0.26
CA PHE A 70 16.77 3.03 -1.16
C PHE A 70 17.67 4.04 -1.84
N LYS A 71 18.70 3.58 -2.54
CA LYS A 71 19.59 4.49 -3.28
C LYS A 71 18.93 4.92 -4.59
N PRO A 72 19.29 6.10 -5.13
CA PRO A 72 18.80 6.53 -6.44
C PRO A 72 19.12 5.46 -7.52
N GLY A 73 18.07 4.88 -8.11
CA GLY A 73 18.19 3.90 -9.20
C GLY A 73 18.27 2.42 -8.76
N GLU A 74 18.12 2.11 -7.47
CA GLU A 74 17.83 0.73 -7.05
C GLU A 74 16.38 0.35 -7.39
N PRO A 75 16.14 -0.90 -7.85
CA PRO A 75 14.81 -1.38 -8.23
C PRO A 75 13.86 -1.56 -7.04
#